data_AF-A0AAW0J3V0-F1
#
_entry.id   AF-A0AAW0J3V0-F1
#
_cell.length_a   1.000
_cell.length_b   1.000
_cell.length_c   1.000
_cell.angle_alpha   90.00
_cell.angle_beta   90.00
_cell.angle_gamma   90.00
#
_symmetry.space_group_name_H-M   'P 1'
#
loop_
_entity.id
_entity.type
_entity.pdbx_description
1 polymer ?
#
loop_
_entity_poly.entity_id
_entity_poly.type
_entity_poly.pdbx_seq_one_letter_code
_entity_poly.pdbx_strand_id
1 'polypeptide(L)'
;MAKEFKGGKKYEIDWLNGRPIGPHARDLINEYAQVVLIEVEMTWLIMEYVKVEGREQEIWRQMGRSYSNYRDHLKTKWFKPYGEATEEARANVPPELGKDDLNFLVDLWSKQDYMDMCLINKENQSKNDTIHTSGSKCF
;
A
#
# COMPACT_ATOMS: atom_id res chain seq x y z
N MET A 1 5.68 0.37 15.04
CA MET A 1 7.09 0.62 15.45
C MET A 1 7.94 0.42 14.23
N ALA A 2 8.56 1.49 13.72
CA ALA A 2 9.48 1.37 12.60
C ALA A 2 10.69 0.54 13.03
N LYS A 3 11.02 -0.57 12.35
CA LYS A 3 12.30 -1.26 12.51
C LYS A 3 13.40 -0.20 12.35
N GLU A 4 14.30 -0.10 13.33
CA GLU A 4 15.43 0.84 13.25
C GLU A 4 16.37 0.43 12.11
N PHE A 5 16.13 0.98 10.92
CA PHE A 5 17.07 0.89 9.81
C PHE A 5 18.26 1.79 10.13
N LYS A 6 19.34 1.20 10.61
CA LYS A 6 20.57 1.92 10.97
C LYS A 6 21.14 2.58 9.70
N GLY A 7 21.06 3.90 9.62
CA GLY A 7 21.65 4.69 8.55
C GLY A 7 23.16 4.38 8.39
N GLY A 8 23.62 4.31 7.14
CA GLY A 8 25.04 4.16 6.80
C GLY A 8 25.37 3.14 5.69
N LYS A 9 24.49 2.19 5.39
CA LYS A 9 24.62 1.30 4.22
C LYS A 9 23.28 1.19 3.50
N LYS A 10 23.26 1.52 2.21
CA LYS A 10 22.12 1.23 1.34
C LYS A 10 21.98 -0.28 1.19
N TYR A 11 20.77 -0.79 1.32
CA TYR A 11 20.48 -2.20 1.09
C TYR A 11 20.44 -2.47 -0.41
N GLU A 12 21.12 -3.54 -0.83
CA GLU A 12 20.96 -4.08 -2.18
C GLU A 12 19.59 -4.73 -2.31
N ILE A 13 18.98 -4.56 -3.49
CA ILE A 13 17.67 -5.13 -3.82
C ILE A 13 17.84 -5.97 -5.08
N ASP A 14 17.49 -7.24 -4.97
CA ASP A 14 17.32 -8.11 -6.12
C ASP A 14 15.95 -7.86 -6.76
N TRP A 15 15.84 -8.13 -8.06
CA TRP A 15 14.62 -7.92 -8.80
C TRP A 15 14.19 -9.16 -9.57
N LEU A 16 12.95 -9.58 -9.39
CA LEU A 16 12.34 -10.66 -10.17
C LEU A 16 10.99 -10.21 -10.68
N ASN A 17 10.77 -10.29 -12.00
CA ASN A 17 9.51 -9.91 -12.64
C ASN A 17 9.03 -8.49 -12.26
N GLY A 18 9.97 -7.55 -12.12
CA GLY A 18 9.67 -6.18 -11.68
C GLY A 18 9.21 -6.10 -10.23
N ARG A 19 9.62 -7.01 -9.34
CA ARG A 19 9.34 -6.91 -7.91
C ARG A 19 10.64 -6.95 -7.10
N PRO A 20 10.75 -6.13 -6.05
CA PRO A 20 11.91 -6.19 -5.17
C PRO A 20 11.87 -7.50 -4.37
N ILE A 21 13.00 -8.20 -4.35
CA ILE A 21 13.23 -9.43 -3.59
C ILE A 21 14.39 -9.18 -2.62
N GLY A 22 14.24 -9.71 -1.42
CA GLY A 22 15.21 -9.59 -0.34
C GLY A 22 14.50 -9.39 1.01
N PRO A 23 15.05 -9.93 2.11
CA PRO A 23 14.41 -9.89 3.43
C PRO A 23 14.24 -8.46 3.99
N HIS A 24 15.03 -7.49 3.53
CA HIS A 24 14.97 -6.11 4.02
C HIS A 24 14.28 -5.15 3.02
N ALA A 25 14.47 -5.37 1.72
CA ALA A 25 13.97 -4.54 0.64
C ALA A 25 12.44 -4.36 0.66
N ARG A 26 11.73 -5.48 0.72
CA ARG A 26 10.27 -5.50 0.63
C ARG A 26 9.60 -5.01 1.91
N ASP A 27 10.14 -5.41 3.06
CA ASP A 27 9.68 -4.98 4.37
C ASP A 27 9.82 -3.46 4.51
N LEU A 28 10.97 -2.91 4.12
CA LEU A 28 11.26 -1.47 4.17
C LEU A 28 10.30 -0.69 3.27
N ILE A 29 10.14 -1.10 2.00
CA ILE A 29 9.18 -0.44 1.08
C ILE A 29 7.75 -0.49 1.62
N ASN A 30 7.33 -1.63 2.19
CA ASN A 30 5.98 -1.77 2.75
C ASN A 30 5.78 -0.94 4.02
N GLU A 31 6.76 -0.94 4.91
CA GLU A 31 6.72 -0.26 6.20
C GLU A 31 6.69 1.25 6.01
N TYR A 32 7.56 1.80 5.16
CA TYR A 32 7.50 3.23 4.83
C TYR A 32 6.17 3.57 4.12
N ALA A 33 5.70 2.73 3.19
CA ALA A 33 4.43 2.98 2.49
C ALA A 33 3.20 2.98 3.40
N GLN A 34 3.31 2.45 4.62
CA GLN A 34 2.27 2.49 5.64
C GLN A 34 2.34 3.74 6.52
N VAL A 35 3.53 4.37 6.66
CA VAL A 35 3.81 5.43 7.64
C VAL A 35 3.59 6.83 7.08
N VAL A 36 3.64 7.05 5.77
CA VAL A 36 3.61 8.41 5.20
C VAL A 36 2.55 8.54 4.09
N LEU A 37 1.59 9.44 4.32
CA LEU A 37 0.49 9.76 3.40
C LEU A 37 0.90 10.68 2.23
N ILE A 38 2.16 11.13 2.19
CA ILE A 38 2.66 12.08 1.18
C ILE A 38 3.60 11.34 0.23
N GLU A 39 3.16 11.17 -1.02
CA GLU A 39 3.91 10.50 -2.10
C GLU A 39 5.35 11.04 -2.29
N VAL A 40 5.60 12.30 -1.91
CA VAL A 40 6.88 12.98 -2.10
C VAL A 40 7.92 12.64 -1.02
N GLU A 41 7.55 12.64 0.27
CA GLU A 41 8.49 12.35 1.36
C GLU A 41 8.92 10.87 1.39
N MET A 42 8.01 10.00 0.96
CA MET A 42 8.20 8.56 0.81
C MET A 42 9.39 8.18 -0.07
N THR A 43 9.51 8.82 -1.23
CA THR A 43 10.52 8.48 -2.22
C THR A 43 11.91 8.85 -1.76
N TRP A 44 12.03 10.01 -1.10
CA TRP A 44 13.30 10.48 -0.55
C TRP A 44 13.83 9.54 0.53
N LEU A 45 12.96 9.13 1.48
CA LEU A 45 13.32 8.17 2.53
C LEU A 45 13.78 6.83 1.94
N ILE A 46 13.02 6.23 1.03
CA ILE A 46 13.41 4.93 0.47
C ILE A 46 14.70 5.03 -0.35
N MET A 47 14.89 6.09 -1.13
CA MET A 47 16.14 6.32 -1.89
C MET A 47 17.37 6.50 -0.99
N GLU A 48 17.18 6.91 0.26
CA GLU A 48 18.25 7.01 1.26
C GLU A 48 18.71 5.62 1.75
N TYR A 49 17.77 4.69 1.96
CA TYR A 49 18.05 3.35 2.49
C TYR A 49 18.27 2.28 1.41
N VAL A 50 17.90 2.54 0.16
CA VAL A 50 17.91 1.55 -0.93
C VAL A 50 18.80 2.00 -2.08
N LYS A 51 19.55 1.06 -2.68
CA LYS A 51 20.21 1.31 -3.96
C LYS A 51 19.20 1.14 -5.11
N VAL A 52 18.81 2.25 -5.74
CA VAL A 52 17.69 2.32 -6.70
C VAL A 52 18.12 2.41 -8.17
N GLU A 53 19.41 2.57 -8.47
CA GLU A 53 19.96 2.91 -9.80
C GLU A 53 19.20 2.30 -11.01
N GLY A 54 18.46 3.16 -11.73
CA GLY A 54 17.75 2.81 -12.98
C GLY A 54 16.44 2.04 -12.80
N ARG A 55 15.94 1.94 -11.57
CA ARG A 55 14.73 1.19 -11.18
C ARG A 55 13.74 2.03 -10.37
N GLU A 56 13.87 3.35 -10.43
CA GLU A 56 13.06 4.31 -9.68
C GLU A 56 11.57 4.08 -9.94
N GLN A 57 11.17 3.98 -11.21
CA GLN A 57 9.76 3.76 -11.58
C GLN A 57 9.17 2.47 -11.00
N GLU A 58 10.00 1.42 -10.85
CA GLU A 58 9.55 0.16 -10.27
C GLU A 58 9.36 0.27 -8.75
N ILE A 59 10.25 1.00 -8.07
CA ILE A 59 10.07 1.36 -6.66
C ILE A 59 8.78 2.18 -6.49
N TRP A 60 8.54 3.19 -7.33
CA TRP A 60 7.30 3.98 -7.32
C TRP A 60 6.05 3.10 -7.48
N ARG A 61 6.06 2.20 -8.48
CA ARG A 61 4.95 1.28 -8.72
C ARG A 61 4.70 0.36 -7.53
N GLN A 62 5.78 -0.17 -6.93
CA GLN A 62 5.67 -1.04 -5.76
C GLN A 62 5.18 -0.29 -4.52
N MET A 63 5.62 0.95 -4.30
CA MET A 63 5.14 1.81 -3.22
C MET A 63 3.65 2.11 -3.38
N GLY A 64 3.25 2.59 -4.56
CA GLY A 64 1.84 2.91 -4.84
C GLY A 64 0.94 1.68 -4.66
N ARG A 65 1.42 0.49 -5.03
CA ARG A 65 0.70 -0.76 -4.79
C ARG A 65 0.61 -1.11 -3.31
N SER A 66 1.69 -0.95 -2.56
CA SER A 66 1.74 -1.27 -1.12
C SER A 66 0.82 -0.33 -0.33
N TYR A 67 0.86 0.96 -0.66
CA TYR A 67 -0.05 1.97 -0.12
C TYR A 67 -1.51 1.67 -0.46
N SER A 68 -1.82 1.32 -1.72
CA SER A 68 -3.18 0.95 -2.13
C SER A 68 -3.71 -0.27 -1.37
N ASN A 69 -2.87 -1.29 -1.17
CA ASN A 69 -3.23 -2.47 -0.40
C ASN A 69 -3.45 -2.14 1.08
N TYR A 70 -2.60 -1.31 1.68
CA TYR A 70 -2.76 -0.85 3.05
C TYR A 70 -4.05 -0.06 3.23
N ARG A 71 -4.36 0.86 2.31
CA ARG A 71 -5.61 1.62 2.32
C ARG A 71 -6.84 0.72 2.20
N ASP A 72 -6.80 -0.31 1.35
CA ASP A 72 -7.92 -1.25 1.22
C ASP A 72 -8.08 -2.15 2.46
N HIS A 73 -6.97 -2.54 3.09
CA HIS A 73 -6.98 -3.22 4.38
C HIS A 73 -7.64 -2.36 5.45
N LEU A 74 -7.24 -1.09 5.57
CA LEU A 74 -7.83 -0.15 6.51
C LEU A 74 -9.32 0.07 6.23
N LYS A 75 -9.70 0.31 4.97
CA LYS A 75 -11.09 0.47 4.56
C LYS A 75 -11.93 -0.75 4.97
N THR A 76 -11.42 -1.95 4.73
CA THR A 76 -12.16 -3.19 5.00
C THR A 76 -12.32 -3.46 6.50
N LYS A 77 -11.29 -3.17 7.30
CA LYS A 77 -11.30 -3.45 8.74
C LYS A 77 -11.94 -2.35 9.59
N TRP A 78 -11.81 -1.09 9.18
CA TRP A 78 -12.13 0.07 10.03
C TRP A 78 -13.19 1.00 9.45
N PHE A 79 -13.63 0.80 8.21
CA PHE A 79 -14.68 1.62 7.60
C PHE A 79 -15.90 0.79 7.18
N LYS A 80 -15.70 -0.28 6.37
CA LYS A 80 -16.80 -1.14 5.89
C LYS A 80 -17.73 -1.68 7.00
N PRO A 81 -17.26 -2.07 8.20
CA PRO A 81 -18.15 -2.56 9.25
C PRO A 81 -19.21 -1.54 9.71
N TYR A 82 -18.96 -0.24 9.50
CA TYR A 82 -19.83 0.85 9.91
C TYR A 82 -20.77 1.33 8.78
N GLY A 83 -20.63 0.81 7.56
CA GLY A 83 -21.46 1.22 6.42
C GLY A 83 -21.33 2.71 6.12
N GLU A 84 -22.46 3.44 6.21
CA GLU A 84 -22.53 4.90 6.03
C GLU A 84 -22.29 5.69 7.33
N ALA A 85 -22.11 5.02 8.48
CA ALA A 85 -21.91 5.66 9.77
C ALA A 85 -20.47 6.20 9.92
N THR A 86 -20.19 7.33 9.26
CA THR A 86 -18.86 7.96 9.23
C THR A 86 -18.37 8.36 10.61
N GLU A 87 -19.25 8.82 11.50
CA GLU A 87 -18.88 9.23 12.86
C GLU A 87 -18.47 8.03 13.73
N GLU A 88 -19.14 6.89 13.59
CA GLU A 88 -18.76 5.66 14.29
C GLU A 88 -17.42 5.12 13.78
N ALA A 89 -17.19 5.19 12.46
CA ALA A 89 -15.89 4.83 11.88
C ALA A 89 -14.76 5.74 12.40
N ARG A 90 -15.00 7.04 12.54
CA ARG A 90 -14.02 8.03 13.05
C ARG A 90 -13.73 7.87 14.54
N ALA A 91 -14.68 7.38 15.32
CA ALA A 91 -14.50 7.11 16.74
C ALA A 91 -13.59 5.89 17.00
N ASN A 92 -13.54 4.94 16.05
CA ASN A 92 -12.78 3.70 16.18
C ASN A 92 -11.41 3.80 15.51
N VAL A 93 -10.50 4.56 16.14
CA VAL A 93 -9.17 4.82 15.59
C VAL A 93 -8.27 3.58 15.67
N PRO A 94 -7.66 3.14 14.55
CA PRO A 94 -6.66 2.08 14.57
C PRO A 94 -5.46 2.43 15.47
N PRO A 95 -4.88 1.47 16.22
CA PRO A 95 -3.77 1.75 17.14
C PRO A 95 -2.51 2.36 16.48
N GLU A 96 -2.35 2.11 15.19
CA GLU A 96 -1.17 2.50 14.40
C GLU A 96 -1.39 3.75 13.55
N LEU A 97 -2.60 4.34 13.59
CA LEU A 97 -3.00 5.44 12.71
C LEU A 97 -3.38 6.68 13.53
N GLY A 98 -2.95 7.86 13.07
CA GLY A 98 -3.39 9.13 13.65
C GLY A 98 -4.90 9.36 13.43
N LYS A 99 -5.52 10.13 14.33
CA LYS A 99 -6.95 10.51 14.17
C LYS A 99 -7.19 11.34 12.92
N ASP A 100 -6.27 12.26 12.60
CA ASP A 100 -6.37 13.12 11.43
C ASP A 100 -6.24 12.33 10.12
N ASP A 101 -5.33 11.35 10.10
CA ASP A 101 -5.14 10.43 8.99
C ASP A 101 -6.40 9.58 8.75
N LEU A 102 -7.00 9.06 9.83
CA LEU A 102 -8.27 8.35 9.74
C LEU A 102 -9.38 9.24 9.20
N ASN A 103 -9.50 10.48 9.70
CA ASN A 103 -10.52 11.42 9.22
C ASN A 103 -10.37 11.68 7.72
N PHE A 104 -9.14 11.91 7.25
CA PHE A 104 -8.83 12.08 5.84
C PHE A 104 -9.22 10.85 5.01
N LEU A 105 -8.92 9.65 5.49
CA LEU A 105 -9.27 8.40 4.81
C LEU A 105 -10.78 8.17 4.77
N VAL A 106 -11.50 8.44 5.86
CA VAL A 106 -12.97 8.38 5.91
C VAL A 106 -13.58 9.37 4.92
N ASP A 107 -13.10 10.62 4.88
CA ASP A 107 -13.53 11.61 3.89
C ASP A 107 -13.29 11.11 2.46
N LEU A 108 -12.12 10.55 2.18
CA LEU A 108 -11.79 9.99 0.88
C LEU A 108 -12.72 8.84 0.49
N TRP A 109 -12.99 7.91 1.40
CA TRP A 109 -13.82 6.74 1.10
C TRP A 109 -15.30 7.06 0.96
N SER A 110 -15.75 8.16 1.58
CA SER A 110 -17.11 8.69 1.48
C SER A 110 -17.34 9.58 0.26
N LYS A 111 -16.29 9.96 -0.50
CA LYS A 111 -16.47 10.71 -1.76
C LYS A 111 -17.11 9.84 -2.83
N GLN A 112 -18.15 10.36 -3.48
CA GLN A 112 -18.85 9.66 -4.57
C GLN A 112 -17.90 9.25 -5.69
N ASP A 113 -17.04 10.15 -6.16
CA ASP A 113 -16.04 9.85 -7.21
C ASP A 113 -15.15 8.65 -6.85
N TYR A 114 -14.80 8.51 -5.57
CA TYR A 114 -13.99 7.40 -5.09
C TYR A 114 -14.80 6.09 -5.09
N MET A 115 -16.07 6.15 -4.71
CA MET A 115 -16.97 4.99 -4.77
C MET A 115 -17.18 4.53 -6.22
N ASP A 116 -17.41 5.47 -7.14
CA ASP A 116 -17.63 5.20 -8.56
C ASP A 116 -16.38 4.54 -9.17
N MET A 117 -15.19 5.06 -8.86
CA MET A 117 -13.93 4.44 -9.28
C MET A 117 -13.76 3.03 -8.71
N CYS A 118 -14.16 2.78 -7.46
CA CYS A 118 -14.16 1.43 -6.88
C CYS A 118 -15.14 0.49 -7.61
N LEU A 119 -16.32 0.97 -7.99
CA LEU A 119 -17.33 0.20 -8.73
C LEU A 119 -16.81 -0.18 -10.12
N ILE A 120 -16.26 0.79 -10.86
CA ILE A 120 -15.63 0.55 -12.17
C ILE A 120 -14.53 -0.51 -12.06
N ASN A 121 -13.66 -0.41 -11.06
CA ASN A 121 -12.59 -1.39 -10.85
C ASN A 121 -13.14 -2.80 -10.56
N LYS A 122 -14.22 -2.90 -9.77
CA LYS A 122 -14.88 -4.17 -9.46
C LYS A 122 -15.53 -4.78 -10.70
N GLU A 123 -16.19 -3.96 -11.52
CA GLU A 123 -16.74 -4.41 -12.81
C GLU A 123 -15.65 -4.89 -13.76
N ASN A 124 -14.55 -4.14 -13.89
CA ASN A 124 -13.41 -4.52 -14.72
C ASN A 124 -12.80 -5.84 -14.23
N GLN A 125 -12.68 -6.02 -12.91
CA GLN A 125 -12.22 -7.28 -12.33
C GLN A 125 -13.17 -8.44 -12.65
N SER A 126 -14.49 -8.22 -12.58
CA SER A 126 -15.48 -9.26 -12.92
C SER A 126 -15.46 -9.68 -14.39
N LYS A 127 -15.00 -8.78 -15.28
CA LYS A 127 -14.83 -9.01 -16.71
C LYS A 127 -13.46 -9.62 -17.06
N ASN A 128 -12.52 -9.65 -16.11
CA ASN A 128 -11.20 -10.22 -16.33
C ASN A 128 -11.26 -11.75 -16.25
N ASP A 129 -11.27 -12.38 -17.41
CA ASP A 129 -11.30 -13.84 -17.58
C ASP A 129 -9.89 -14.47 -17.46
N THR A 130 -9.11 -13.99 -16.48
CA THR A 130 -7.74 -14.48 -16.29
C THR A 130 -7.79 -15.89 -15.69
N ILE A 131 -7.73 -16.90 -16.55
CA ILE A 131 -7.55 -18.30 -16.14
C ILE A 131 -6.26 -18.37 -15.32
N HIS A 132 -6.40 -18.60 -14.02
CA HIS A 132 -5.25 -18.81 -13.15
C HIS A 132 -4.70 -20.22 -13.44
N THR A 133 -3.74 -20.33 -14.36
CA THR A 133 -2.91 -21.53 -14.51
C THR A 133 -1.94 -21.62 -13.34
N SER A 134 -2.48 -21.88 -12.15
CA SER A 134 -1.68 -22.29 -11.02
C SER A 134 -0.97 -23.57 -11.43
N GLY A 135 0.35 -23.50 -11.58
CA GLY A 135 1.17 -24.58 -12.10
C GLY A 135 0.84 -25.91 -11.43
N SER A 136 0.28 -26.84 -12.20
CA SER A 136 0.31 -28.25 -11.86
C SER A 136 1.77 -28.59 -11.56
N LYS A 137 2.05 -28.95 -10.32
CA LYS A 137 3.33 -29.55 -9.92
C LYS A 137 3.60 -30.72 -10.87
N CYS A 138 4.54 -30.56 -11.80
CA CYS A 138 5.19 -31.71 -12.40
C CYS A 138 6.06 -32.33 -11.30
N PHE A 139 5.71 -33.56 -10.91
CA PHE A 139 6.45 -34.40 -10.00
C PHE A 139 7.73 -34.94 -10.65
#